data_AF-A0A7H4GM48-F1
#
_entry.id   AF-A0A7H4GM48-F1
#
_cell.length_a   1.000
_cell.length_b   1.000
_cell.length_c   1.000
_cell.angle_alpha   90.00
_cell.angle_beta   90.00
_cell.angle_gamma   90.00
#
_symmetry.space_group_name_H-M   'P 1'
#
loop_
_entity.id
_entity.type
_entity.pdbx_description
1 polymer ?
#
loop_
_entity_poly.entity_id
_entity_poly.type
_entity_poly.pdbx_seq_one_letter_code
_entity_poly.pdbx_strand_id
1 'polypeptide(L)' 'MDATFNSAAQALQQGTTNFREAAERVSSGPAQDGFVSAVVEMQSAQREVEAAVEVVRAVDESLGRLIDVMA' A
#
# COMPACT_ATOMS: atom_id res chain seq x y z
N MET A 1 12.62 10.34 11.00
CA MET A 1 12.45 9.77 9.65
C MET A 1 12.29 8.25 9.70
N ASP A 2 13.09 7.53 10.50
CA ASP A 2 13.01 6.06 10.59
C ASP A 2 11.64 5.50 10.96
N ALA A 3 10.93 6.11 11.91
CA ALA A 3 9.60 5.62 12.33
C ALA A 3 8.55 5.70 11.20
N THR A 4 8.60 6.75 10.37
CA THR A 4 7.65 6.99 9.27
C THR A 4 7.92 6.07 8.08
N PHE A 5 9.20 5.85 7.75
CA PHE A 5 9.58 4.90 6.71
C PHE A 5 9.25 3.47 7.13
N ASN A 6 9.53 3.10 8.38
CA ASN A 6 9.23 1.77 8.89
C ASN A 6 7.71 1.52 8.98
N SER A 7 6.91 2.53 9.36
CA SER A 7 5.46 2.42 9.33
C SER A 7 4.91 2.32 7.91
N ALA A 8 5.50 3.03 6.94
CA ALA A 8 5.13 2.90 5.53
C ALA A 8 5.48 1.51 4.97
N ALA A 9 6.65 0.97 5.32
CA ALA A 9 7.05 -0.38 4.92
C ALA A 9 6.12 -1.46 5.48
N GLN A 10 5.71 -1.33 6.75
CA GLN A 10 4.71 -2.21 7.37
C GLN A 10 3.34 -2.07 6.69
N ALA A 11 2.89 -0.84 6.42
CA ALA A 11 1.63 -0.59 5.71
C ALA A 11 1.64 -1.18 4.29
N LEU A 12 2.77 -1.13 3.57
CA LEU A 12 2.92 -1.78 2.27
C LEU A 12 2.81 -3.31 2.37
N GLN A 13 3.48 -3.93 3.35
CA GLN A 13 3.40 -5.37 3.55
C GLN A 13 1.98 -5.82 3.91
N GLN A 14 1.33 -5.10 4.82
CA GLN A 14 -0.04 -5.40 5.24
C GLN A 14 -1.03 -5.17 4.10
N GLY A 15 -0.96 -4.03 3.42
CA GLY A 15 -1.84 -3.68 2.32
C GLY A 15 -1.70 -4.63 1.13
N THR A 16 -0.49 -5.05 0.77
CA THR A 16 -0.28 -6.05 -0.30
C THR A 16 -0.80 -7.44 0.07
N THR A 17 -0.73 -7.82 1.35
CA THR A 17 -1.29 -9.08 1.84
C THR A 17 -2.82 -9.05 1.76
N ASN A 18 -3.44 -8.00 2.31
CA ASN A 18 -4.89 -7.78 2.26
C ASN A 18 -5.40 -7.70 0.82
N PHE A 19 -4.66 -7.03 -0.07
CA PHE A 19 -4.99 -6.95 -1.49
C PHE A 19 -4.99 -8.33 -2.15
N ARG A 20 -3.98 -9.16 -1.89
CA ARG A 20 -3.91 -10.53 -2.44
C ARG A 20 -5.08 -11.39 -1.94
N GLU A 21 -5.36 -11.38 -0.65
CA GLU A 21 -6.48 -12.14 -0.07
C GLU A 21 -7.84 -11.68 -0.59
N ALA A 22 -8.03 -10.38 -0.77
CA ALA A 22 -9.24 -9.83 -1.37
C ALA A 22 -9.33 -10.17 -2.86
N ALA A 23 -8.23 -10.10 -3.61
CA ALA A 23 -8.18 -10.49 -5.01
C ALA A 23 -8.48 -11.99 -5.21
N GLU A 24 -8.00 -12.87 -4.33
CA GLU A 24 -8.33 -14.29 -4.34
C GLU A 24 -9.85 -14.51 -4.14
N ARG A 25 -10.46 -13.81 -3.19
CA ARG A 25 -11.92 -13.83 -2.96
C ARG A 25 -12.74 -13.17 -4.08
N VAL A 26 -12.17 -12.24 -4.84
CA VAL A 26 -12.79 -11.70 -6.05
C VAL A 26 -12.68 -12.70 -7.20
N SER A 27 -11.56 -13.41 -7.29
CA SER A 27 -11.30 -14.38 -8.38
C SER A 27 -12.21 -15.61 -8.34
N SER A 28 -12.72 -15.98 -7.16
CA SER A 28 -13.73 -17.02 -6.98
C SER A 28 -15.11 -16.65 -7.57
N GLY A 29 -15.28 -15.39 -7.99
CA GLY A 29 -16.33 -14.97 -8.90
C GLY A 29 -17.51 -14.26 -8.23
N PRO A 30 -18.33 -13.53 -9.02
CA PRO A 30 -19.40 -12.67 -8.53
C PRO A 30 -20.59 -13.40 -7.92
N ALA A 31 -20.67 -14.72 -8.09
CA ALA A 31 -21.72 -15.56 -7.51
C ALA A 31 -21.42 -16.00 -6.07
N GLN A 32 -20.21 -15.72 -5.54
CA GLN A 32 -19.92 -15.96 -4.13
C GLN A 32 -20.53 -14.87 -3.24
N ASP A 33 -21.16 -15.32 -2.15
CA ASP A 33 -21.53 -14.44 -1.05
C ASP A 33 -20.29 -13.69 -0.54
N GLY A 34 -20.41 -12.37 -0.40
CA GLY A 34 -19.30 -11.51 0.02
C GLY A 34 -18.41 -10.98 -1.10
N PHE A 35 -18.67 -11.29 -2.38
CA PHE A 35 -17.92 -10.72 -3.51
C PHE A 35 -17.84 -9.19 -3.47
N VAL A 36 -18.96 -8.51 -3.21
CA VAL A 36 -18.98 -7.03 -3.13
C VAL A 36 -18.10 -6.53 -1.97
N SER A 37 -18.11 -7.22 -0.83
CA SER A 37 -17.22 -6.91 0.30
C SER A 37 -15.76 -7.10 -0.09
N ALA A 38 -15.43 -8.20 -0.76
CA ALA A 38 -14.08 -8.48 -1.23
C ALA A 38 -13.58 -7.44 -2.24
N VAL A 39 -14.44 -6.95 -3.16
CA VAL A 39 -14.09 -5.86 -4.09
C VAL A 39 -13.82 -4.56 -3.33
N VAL A 40 -14.64 -4.21 -2.34
CA VAL A 40 -14.46 -3.00 -1.52
C VAL A 40 -13.17 -3.10 -0.69
N GLU A 41 -12.92 -4.25 -0.06
CA GLU A 41 -11.70 -4.51 0.70
C GLU A 41 -10.46 -4.46 -0.19
N MET A 42 -10.52 -5.01 -1.41
CA MET A 42 -9.45 -4.93 -2.40
C MET A 42 -9.14 -3.47 -2.78
N GLN A 43 -10.17 -2.64 -3.03
CA GLN A 43 -9.97 -1.22 -3.33
C GLN A 43 -9.43 -0.44 -2.13
N SER A 44 -9.86 -0.76 -0.91
CA SER A 44 -9.33 -0.12 0.30
C SER A 44 -7.85 -0.45 0.48
N ALA A 45 -7.48 -1.73 0.36
CA ALA A 45 -6.10 -2.18 0.45
C ALA A 45 -5.21 -1.56 -0.64
N GLN A 46 -5.74 -1.39 -1.85
CA GLN A 46 -5.04 -0.68 -2.93
C GLN A 46 -4.71 0.78 -2.54
N ARG A 47 -5.68 1.51 -1.99
CA ARG A 47 -5.46 2.91 -1.56
C ARG A 47 -4.45 3.01 -0.42
N GLU A 48 -4.47 2.06 0.51
CA GLU A 48 -3.48 1.99 1.59
C GLU A 48 -2.06 1.78 1.05
N VAL A 49 -1.90 0.90 0.06
CA VAL A 49 -0.62 0.67 -0.62
C VAL A 49 -0.18 1.94 -1.37
N GLU A 50 -1.06 2.58 -2.13
CA GLU A 50 -0.75 3.81 -2.87
C GLU A 50 -0.30 4.95 -1.94
N ALA A 51 -1.01 5.15 -0.83
CA ALA A 51 -0.63 6.16 0.16
C ALA A 51 0.75 5.87 0.78
N ALA A 52 1.05 4.60 1.09
CA ALA A 52 2.34 4.23 1.63
C ALA A 52 3.48 4.38 0.60
N VAL A 53 3.22 4.13 -0.69
CA VAL A 53 4.16 4.41 -1.78
C VAL A 53 4.47 5.91 -1.88
N GLU A 54 3.45 6.77 -1.79
CA GLU A 54 3.68 8.22 -1.81
C GLU A 54 4.57 8.69 -0.64
N VAL A 55 4.36 8.14 0.56
CA VAL A 55 5.20 8.46 1.73
C VAL A 55 6.65 8.06 1.47
N VAL A 56 6.89 6.85 0.95
CA VAL A 56 8.24 6.38 0.61
C VAL A 56 8.89 7.28 -0.44
N ARG A 57 8.14 7.66 -1.48
CA ARG A 57 8.62 8.56 -2.53
C ARG A 57 8.97 9.96 -2.00
N ALA A 58 8.13 10.53 -1.13
CA ALA A 58 8.39 11.82 -0.52
C ALA A 58 9.65 11.80 0.36
N VAL A 59 9.90 10.68 1.06
CA VAL A 59 11.13 10.47 1.83
C VAL A 59 12.34 10.39 0.90
N ASP A 60 12.26 9.62 -0.19
CA ASP A 60 13.33 9.49 -1.17
C ASP A 60 13.69 10.84 -1.83
N GLU A 61 12.69 11.60 -2.28
CA GLU A 61 12.89 12.94 -2.84
C GLU A 61 13.51 13.91 -1.83
N SER A 62 13.14 13.80 -0.55
CA SER A 62 13.72 14.63 0.52
C SER A 62 15.18 14.28 0.80
N LEU A 63 15.53 12.98 0.79
CA LEU A 63 16.91 12.52 0.96
C LEU A 63 17.78 12.90 -0.24
N GLY A 64 17.27 12.75 -1.46
CA GLY A 64 17.96 13.17 -2.68
C GLY A 64 18.31 14.66 -2.67
N ARG A 65 17.35 15.52 -2.32
CA ARG A 65 17.61 16.97 -2.17
C ARG A 65 18.64 17.27 -1.09
N LEU A 66 18.67 16.50 0.00
CA LEU A 66 19.63 16.70 1.07
C LEU A 66 21.06 16.35 0.61
N ILE A 67 21.20 15.29 -0.19
CA ILE A 67 22.47 14.90 -0.81
C ILE A 67 22.92 15.99 -1.79
N ASP A 68 22.03 16.49 -2.63
CA ASP A 68 22.35 17.57 -3.60
C ASP A 68 22.81 18.87 -2.92
N VAL A 69 22.35 19.18 -1.70
CA VAL A 69 22.80 20.34 -0.92
C VAL A 69 24.17 20.11 -0.27
N MET A 70 24.53 18.85 0.03
CA MET A 70 25.82 18.51 0.65
C MET A 70 26.95 18.29 -0.37
N ALA A 71 26.63 18.13 -1.66
CA ALA A 71 27.57 17.98 -2.76
C ALA A 71 28.06 19.35 -3.28
#